data_AF-A0A6A6W1T3-F1
#
_entry.id   AF-A0A6A6W1T3-F1
#
_cell.length_a   1.000
_cell.length_b   1.000
_cell.length_c   1.000
_cell.angle_alpha   90.00
_cell.angle_beta   90.00
_cell.angle_gamma   90.00
#
_symmetry.space_group_name_H-M   'P 1'
#
loop_
_entity.id
_entity.type
_entity.pdbx_description
1 polymer ?
#
loop_
_entity_poly.entity_id
_entity_poly.type
_entity_poly.pdbx_seq_one_letter_code
_entity_poly.pdbx_strand_id
1 'polypeptide(L)'
;MGESWDWKPDGGIPILSHAKEYIGSSRILPPSLMRGAFFQGDASDDRLYAFGGTAYYGNTSFPGWVDMPDAPPLWVFNTHNNTWIEQNTSIPLQRPNNGAAADALEAGLSFYLNGQSDNTTQSKNTPNRNGTSIMDGLLVFDHRNMSSVRNVSTEFEGGRFPRIGGTMNYISRFGHEGILVSLGGLWANKTAKPTLEMVG
;
A
#
# COMPACT_ATOMS: atom_id res chain seq x y z
N MET A 1 6.22 25.79 16.89
CA MET A 1 5.76 24.73 17.82
C MET A 1 4.75 25.35 18.75
N GLY A 2 3.48 24.93 18.70
CA GLY A 2 2.45 25.57 19.53
C GLY A 2 1.02 25.14 19.27
N GLU A 3 0.72 24.41 18.20
CA GLU A 3 -0.64 23.87 18.01
C GLU A 3 -0.68 22.43 18.51
N SER A 4 -1.32 22.24 19.66
CA SER A 4 -1.77 20.91 20.08
C SER A 4 -3.04 20.60 19.29
N TRP A 5 -2.99 19.60 18.43
CA TRP A 5 -4.19 19.08 17.80
C TRP A 5 -5.09 18.46 18.87
N ASP A 6 -6.33 18.95 18.98
CA ASP A 6 -7.35 18.34 19.83
C ASP A 6 -8.13 17.30 19.01
N TRP A 7 -7.99 16.04 19.41
CA TRP A 7 -8.70 14.94 18.79
C TRP A 7 -10.19 14.90 19.17
N LYS A 8 -10.62 15.71 20.14
CA LYS A 8 -12.01 15.87 20.60
C LYS A 8 -12.54 17.26 20.24
N PRO A 9 -12.80 17.56 18.96
CA PRO A 9 -13.52 18.78 18.65
C PRO A 9 -14.88 18.77 19.37
N ASP A 10 -15.28 19.92 19.92
CA ASP A 10 -16.60 20.11 20.51
C ASP A 10 -17.67 19.80 19.45
N GLY A 11 -18.34 18.64 19.58
CA GLY A 11 -19.26 18.10 18.57
C GLY A 11 -18.86 16.74 17.97
N GLY A 12 -17.67 16.23 18.30
CA GLY A 12 -17.16 14.95 17.81
C GLY A 12 -16.53 15.03 16.42
N ILE A 13 -15.79 13.98 16.04
CA ILE A 13 -15.21 13.88 14.69
C ILE A 13 -16.36 13.56 13.72
N PRO A 14 -16.67 14.42 12.73
CA PRO A 14 -17.74 14.14 11.79
C PRO A 14 -17.39 12.89 10.97
N ILE A 15 -18.32 11.94 10.92
CA ILE A 15 -18.22 10.76 10.05
C ILE A 15 -18.94 11.11 8.75
N LEU A 16 -18.18 11.29 7.68
CA LEU A 16 -18.71 11.51 6.35
C LEU A 16 -18.61 10.22 5.53
N SER A 17 -19.64 9.92 4.74
CA SER A 17 -19.63 8.83 3.78
C SER A 17 -19.92 9.39 2.39
N HIS A 18 -19.07 9.03 1.44
CA HIS A 18 -19.20 9.42 0.05
C HIS A 18 -19.37 8.17 -0.81
N ALA A 19 -20.14 8.29 -1.89
CA ALA A 19 -20.19 7.26 -2.90
C ALA A 19 -18.80 7.07 -3.51
N LYS A 20 -18.46 5.84 -3.86
CA LYS A 20 -17.16 5.52 -4.45
C LYS A 20 -17.18 5.87 -5.95
N GLU A 21 -17.10 7.16 -6.23
CA GLU A 21 -17.13 7.67 -7.60
C GLU A 21 -15.77 7.50 -8.27
N TYR A 22 -15.77 6.97 -9.49
CA TYR A 22 -14.55 6.73 -10.28
C TYR A 22 -14.57 7.61 -11.52
N ILE A 23 -13.47 8.33 -11.75
CA ILE A 23 -13.25 9.13 -12.95
C ILE A 23 -12.18 8.45 -13.79
N GLY A 24 -12.61 7.67 -14.78
CA GLY A 24 -11.72 7.06 -15.76
C GLY A 24 -12.47 6.23 -16.80
N SER A 25 -11.74 5.76 -17.79
CA SER A 25 -12.32 5.00 -18.92
C SER A 25 -12.31 3.49 -18.70
N SER A 26 -11.59 2.99 -17.68
CA SER A 26 -11.57 1.57 -17.39
C SER A 26 -12.88 1.17 -16.69
N ARG A 27 -13.39 -0.05 -16.97
CA ARG A 27 -14.54 -0.61 -16.24
C ARG A 27 -14.13 -1.12 -14.84
N ILE A 28 -12.95 -0.75 -14.35
CA ILE A 28 -12.37 -1.23 -13.11
C ILE A 28 -12.72 -0.22 -12.03
N LEU A 29 -13.68 -0.57 -11.18
CA LEU A 29 -13.99 0.25 -10.01
C LEU A 29 -12.81 0.17 -9.03
N PRO A 30 -12.49 1.28 -8.32
CA PRO A 30 -11.47 1.24 -7.30
C PRO A 30 -11.85 0.17 -6.28
N PRO A 31 -10.95 -0.75 -5.94
CA PRO A 31 -11.29 -1.87 -5.10
C PRO A 31 -11.37 -1.50 -3.62
N SER A 32 -12.16 -2.25 -2.85
CA SER A 32 -12.13 -2.16 -1.38
C SER A 32 -10.96 -3.02 -0.88
N LEU A 33 -9.84 -2.35 -0.67
CA LEU A 33 -8.56 -2.97 -0.35
C LEU A 33 -8.33 -3.01 1.16
N MET A 34 -7.75 -4.11 1.62
CA MET A 34 -7.24 -4.27 2.98
C MET A 34 -5.74 -4.55 2.93
N ARG A 35 -5.02 -4.26 4.02
CA ARG A 35 -3.58 -4.54 4.14
C ARG A 35 -2.73 -3.90 3.03
N GLY A 36 -3.19 -2.79 2.47
CA GLY A 36 -2.38 -1.89 1.64
C GLY A 36 -1.80 -0.76 2.48
N ALA A 37 -1.31 0.28 1.82
CA ALA A 37 -0.84 1.51 2.45
C ALA A 37 -1.60 2.71 1.90
N PHE A 38 -1.82 3.70 2.76
CA PHE A 38 -2.22 5.05 2.36
C PHE A 38 -1.05 5.99 2.55
N PHE A 39 -0.85 6.87 1.57
CA PHE A 39 0.13 7.93 1.60
C PHE A 39 -0.54 9.27 1.36
N GLN A 40 -0.06 10.29 2.05
CA GLN A 40 -0.44 11.66 1.74
C GLN A 40 0.41 12.18 0.57
N GLY A 41 -0.16 13.09 -0.23
CA GLY A 41 0.64 13.92 -1.13
C GLY A 41 1.43 15.00 -0.39
N ASP A 42 2.02 15.92 -1.13
CA ASP A 42 2.66 17.11 -0.55
C ASP A 42 1.64 17.97 0.23
N ALA A 43 2.11 18.91 1.05
CA ALA A 43 1.24 19.75 1.88
C ALA A 43 0.22 20.58 1.09
N SER A 44 0.45 20.80 -0.21
CA SER A 44 -0.45 21.50 -1.13
C SER A 44 -1.37 20.56 -1.93
N ASP A 45 -1.29 19.25 -1.68
CA ASP A 45 -1.96 18.23 -2.45
C ASP A 45 -3.15 17.62 -1.70
N ASP A 46 -4.37 17.91 -2.18
CA ASP A 46 -5.63 17.38 -1.65
C ASP A 46 -5.90 15.93 -2.10
N ARG A 47 -4.84 15.12 -2.28
CA ARG A 47 -4.94 13.74 -2.76
C ARG A 47 -4.36 12.77 -1.74
N LEU A 48 -5.07 11.66 -1.57
CA LEU A 48 -4.63 10.48 -0.85
C LEU A 48 -4.28 9.38 -1.85
N TYR A 49 -3.18 8.69 -1.60
CA TYR A 49 -2.67 7.65 -2.49
C TYR A 49 -2.80 6.30 -1.81
N ALA A 50 -3.58 5.40 -2.39
CA ALA A 50 -3.73 4.03 -1.90
C ALA A 50 -2.86 3.09 -2.74
N PHE A 51 -1.84 2.52 -2.12
CA PHE A 51 -0.93 1.57 -2.75
C PHE A 51 -1.16 0.15 -2.24
N GLY A 52 -1.14 -0.82 -3.16
CA GLY A 52 -1.19 -2.23 -2.81
C GLY A 52 -2.53 -2.67 -2.26
N GLY A 53 -2.50 -3.64 -1.35
CA GLY A 53 -3.65 -4.21 -0.67
C GLY A 53 -4.35 -5.32 -1.44
N THR A 54 -5.23 -6.00 -0.73
CA THR A 54 -5.98 -7.15 -1.20
C THR A 54 -7.49 -6.96 -1.07
N ALA A 55 -8.28 -7.55 -1.97
CA ALA A 55 -9.74 -7.56 -1.78
C ALA A 55 -10.15 -8.55 -0.71
N TYR A 56 -11.24 -8.23 -0.01
CA TYR A 56 -11.86 -9.16 0.91
C TYR A 56 -12.56 -10.30 0.15
N TYR A 57 -12.10 -11.53 0.39
CA TYR A 57 -12.68 -12.77 -0.15
C TYR A 57 -13.39 -13.62 0.91
N GLY A 58 -13.62 -13.08 2.12
CA GLY A 58 -14.18 -13.86 3.23
C GLY A 58 -15.68 -14.18 3.09
N ASN A 59 -16.41 -13.51 2.19
CA ASN A 59 -17.79 -13.83 1.86
C ASN A 59 -18.03 -13.72 0.35
N THR A 60 -17.95 -14.85 -0.34
CA THR A 60 -18.20 -14.96 -1.79
C THR A 60 -19.64 -15.32 -2.13
N SER A 61 -20.51 -15.53 -1.12
CA SER A 61 -21.92 -15.90 -1.31
C SER A 61 -22.87 -14.70 -1.33
N PHE A 62 -22.36 -13.48 -1.14
CA PHE A 62 -23.17 -12.27 -1.23
C PHE A 62 -23.72 -12.08 -2.67
N PRO A 63 -25.02 -11.82 -2.86
CA PRO A 63 -25.58 -11.56 -4.19
C PRO A 63 -24.86 -10.39 -4.89
N GLY A 64 -24.37 -10.61 -6.10
CA GLY A 64 -23.56 -9.62 -6.84
C GLY A 64 -22.07 -9.65 -6.53
N TRP A 65 -21.60 -10.63 -5.74
CA TRP A 65 -20.17 -10.89 -5.61
C TRP A 65 -19.57 -11.26 -6.96
N VAL A 66 -18.48 -10.58 -7.31
CA VAL A 66 -17.68 -10.84 -8.50
C VAL A 66 -16.23 -11.01 -8.07
N ASP A 67 -15.53 -11.90 -8.78
CA ASP A 67 -14.08 -11.94 -8.64
C ASP A 67 -13.47 -10.59 -9.00
N MET A 68 -12.46 -10.23 -8.24
CA MET A 68 -11.79 -8.97 -8.43
C MET A 68 -11.06 -8.96 -9.79
N PRO A 69 -11.32 -7.96 -10.66
CA PRO A 69 -10.52 -7.77 -11.85
C PRO A 69 -9.09 -7.36 -11.48
N ASP A 70 -8.14 -7.51 -12.40
CA ASP A 70 -6.82 -6.90 -12.24
C ASP A 70 -6.99 -5.39 -12.05
N ALA A 71 -6.61 -4.91 -10.88
CA ALA A 71 -6.68 -3.51 -10.51
C ALA A 71 -5.27 -2.92 -10.48
N PRO A 72 -5.10 -1.65 -10.87
CA PRO A 72 -3.83 -0.96 -10.74
C PRO A 72 -3.35 -0.99 -9.28
N PRO A 73 -2.02 -1.06 -9.07
CA PRO A 73 -1.44 -1.13 -7.74
C PRO A 73 -1.48 0.21 -7.00
N LEU A 74 -1.70 1.33 -7.71
CA LEU A 74 -1.78 2.67 -7.16
C LEU A 74 -3.10 3.33 -7.57
N TRP A 75 -3.83 3.79 -6.56
CA TRP A 75 -5.08 4.55 -6.70
C TRP A 75 -4.92 5.90 -6.03
N VAL A 76 -5.64 6.89 -6.55
CA VAL A 76 -5.65 8.24 -5.98
C VAL A 76 -7.07 8.62 -5.66
N PHE A 77 -7.28 9.09 -4.43
CA PHE A 77 -8.52 9.65 -3.97
C PHE A 77 -8.34 11.16 -3.81
N ASN A 78 -9.13 11.93 -4.55
CA ASN A 78 -9.17 13.38 -4.43
C ASN A 78 -10.18 13.77 -3.34
N THR A 79 -9.70 14.40 -2.27
CA THR A 79 -10.51 14.74 -1.10
C THR A 79 -11.41 15.95 -1.34
N HIS A 80 -11.10 16.79 -2.34
CA HIS A 80 -11.91 17.96 -2.69
C HIS A 80 -13.22 17.56 -3.38
N ASN A 81 -13.14 16.64 -4.34
CA ASN A 81 -14.30 16.23 -5.14
C ASN A 81 -14.81 14.80 -4.82
N ASN A 82 -14.17 14.10 -3.87
CA ASN A 82 -14.52 12.74 -3.44
C ASN A 82 -14.47 11.68 -4.54
N THR A 83 -13.51 11.80 -5.47
CA THR A 83 -13.40 10.89 -6.62
C THR A 83 -12.13 10.06 -6.58
N TRP A 84 -12.21 8.88 -7.18
CA TRP A 84 -11.08 7.97 -7.35
C TRP A 84 -10.60 7.96 -8.80
N ILE A 85 -9.28 7.92 -8.97
CA ILE A 85 -8.63 7.73 -10.26
C ILE A 85 -7.55 6.65 -10.15
N GLU A 86 -7.35 5.92 -11.24
CA GLU A 86 -6.21 5.02 -11.40
C GLU A 86 -4.95 5.83 -11.69
N GLN A 87 -3.81 5.40 -11.14
CA GLN A 87 -2.54 6.06 -11.36
C GLN A 87 -1.50 5.08 -11.86
N ASN A 88 -1.02 5.32 -13.07
CA ASN A 88 0.12 4.61 -13.62
C ASN A 88 1.41 5.07 -12.96
N THR A 89 2.35 4.15 -12.83
CA THR A 89 3.69 4.37 -12.27
C THR A 89 4.76 4.24 -13.34
N SER A 90 5.90 4.90 -13.13
CA SER A 90 7.05 4.94 -14.04
C SER A 90 7.70 3.57 -14.27
N ILE A 91 7.46 2.63 -13.37
CA ILE A 91 7.83 1.23 -13.48
C ILE A 91 6.60 0.34 -13.30
N PRO A 92 6.55 -0.85 -13.92
CA PRO A 92 5.51 -1.83 -13.62
C PRO A 92 5.60 -2.25 -12.15
N LEU A 93 4.50 -2.10 -11.42
CA LEU A 93 4.41 -2.50 -10.02
C LEU A 93 3.47 -3.69 -9.86
N GLN A 94 3.82 -4.59 -8.95
CA GLN A 94 2.86 -5.55 -8.40
C GLN A 94 1.92 -4.82 -7.43
N ARG A 95 0.78 -5.43 -7.10
CA ARG A 95 -0.12 -4.96 -6.05
C ARG A 95 0.10 -5.77 -4.77
N PRO A 96 1.18 -5.54 -4.01
CA PRO A 96 1.45 -6.29 -2.79
C PRO A 96 0.42 -5.95 -1.71
N ASN A 97 0.19 -6.86 -0.78
CA ASN A 97 -0.44 -6.63 0.50
C ASN A 97 0.55 -6.92 1.63
N ASN A 98 0.20 -6.47 2.83
CA ASN A 98 0.90 -6.81 4.08
C ASN A 98 2.39 -6.44 4.05
N GLY A 99 2.77 -5.38 3.33
CA GLY A 99 4.10 -4.76 3.43
C GLY A 99 4.14 -3.73 4.54
N ALA A 100 5.33 -3.25 4.86
CA ALA A 100 5.51 -2.17 5.82
C ALA A 100 5.55 -0.82 5.07
N ALA A 101 4.95 0.22 5.63
CA ALA A 101 4.82 1.51 4.96
C ALA A 101 5.11 2.66 5.92
N ALA A 102 5.68 3.75 5.40
CA ALA A 102 5.95 4.97 6.16
C ALA A 102 5.91 6.21 5.27
N ASP A 103 5.47 7.33 5.82
CA ASP A 103 5.56 8.66 5.20
C ASP A 103 6.69 9.48 5.83
N ALA A 104 7.46 10.16 4.98
CA ALA A 104 8.44 11.17 5.34
C ALA A 104 8.04 12.50 4.70
N LEU A 105 6.97 13.12 5.25
CA LEU A 105 6.38 14.35 4.73
C LEU A 105 7.41 15.50 4.59
N GLU A 106 8.33 15.63 5.55
CA GLU A 106 9.41 16.64 5.49
C GLU A 106 10.38 16.43 4.31
N ALA A 107 10.54 15.18 3.86
CA ALA A 107 11.37 14.82 2.73
C ALA A 107 10.58 14.77 1.41
N GLY A 108 9.25 14.88 1.46
CA GLY A 108 8.37 14.70 0.31
C GLY A 108 8.39 13.28 -0.25
N LEU A 109 8.55 12.26 0.62
CA LEU A 109 8.69 10.86 0.21
C LEU A 109 7.74 9.94 0.98
N SER A 110 7.30 8.88 0.30
CA SER A 110 6.67 7.71 0.93
C SER A 110 7.44 6.44 0.63
N PHE A 111 7.36 5.49 1.54
CA PHE A 111 8.10 4.24 1.49
C PHE A 111 7.16 3.05 1.62
N TYR A 112 7.38 2.02 0.80
CA TYR A 112 6.72 0.72 0.95
C TYR A 112 7.75 -0.40 0.84
N LEU A 113 7.92 -1.15 1.91
CA LEU A 113 8.91 -2.21 2.04
C LEU A 113 8.25 -3.59 1.91
N ASN A 114 8.75 -4.39 0.96
CA ASN A 114 8.43 -5.81 0.79
C ASN A 114 6.92 -6.10 0.65
N GLY A 115 6.40 -7.09 1.38
CA GLY A 115 5.01 -7.57 1.30
C GLY A 115 4.84 -8.83 0.45
N GLN A 116 3.59 -9.19 0.21
CA GLN A 116 3.22 -10.39 -0.54
C GLN A 116 2.10 -10.11 -1.53
N SER A 117 2.06 -10.85 -2.64
CA SER A 117 0.89 -10.93 -3.50
C SER A 117 0.28 -12.33 -3.35
N ASP A 118 -1.03 -12.38 -3.21
CA ASP A 118 -1.82 -13.60 -3.20
C ASP A 118 -2.92 -13.55 -4.28
N ASN A 119 -3.72 -14.59 -4.31
CA ASN A 119 -4.84 -14.76 -5.23
C ASN A 119 -5.98 -13.75 -5.09
N THR A 120 -5.92 -12.88 -4.09
CA THR A 120 -6.87 -11.79 -3.85
C THR A 120 -6.26 -10.41 -4.17
N THR A 121 -4.97 -10.40 -4.51
CA THR A 121 -4.23 -9.24 -5.03
C THR A 121 -4.08 -9.19 -6.55
N GLN A 122 -4.40 -10.26 -7.28
CA GLN A 122 -4.30 -10.32 -8.74
C GLN A 122 -5.40 -11.22 -9.32
N SER A 123 -5.74 -11.05 -10.59
CA SER A 123 -6.82 -11.81 -11.23
C SER A 123 -6.51 -13.30 -11.38
N LYS A 124 -7.56 -14.07 -11.67
CA LYS A 124 -7.52 -15.53 -11.89
C LYS A 124 -6.55 -16.00 -12.97
N ASN A 125 -6.10 -15.12 -13.86
CA ASN A 125 -5.23 -15.47 -14.98
C ASN A 125 -3.74 -15.43 -14.64
N THR A 126 -3.40 -15.11 -13.38
CA THR A 126 -2.00 -15.05 -12.95
C THR A 126 -1.47 -16.44 -12.57
N PRO A 127 -0.21 -16.77 -12.90
CA PRO A 127 0.38 -18.10 -12.68
C PRO A 127 0.33 -18.59 -11.21
N ASN A 128 0.15 -17.68 -10.25
CA ASN A 128 0.19 -17.92 -8.82
C ASN A 128 -1.18 -17.90 -8.15
N ARG A 129 -2.27 -18.23 -8.85
CA ARG A 129 -3.64 -18.28 -8.28
C ARG A 129 -3.78 -19.16 -7.02
N ASN A 130 -2.86 -20.11 -6.80
CA ASN A 130 -2.81 -20.95 -5.60
C ASN A 130 -1.54 -20.72 -4.75
N GLY A 131 -0.84 -19.60 -4.97
CA GLY A 131 0.44 -19.29 -4.35
C GLY A 131 0.49 -17.88 -3.78
N THR A 132 1.42 -17.68 -2.86
CA THR A 132 1.83 -16.36 -2.38
C THR A 132 3.18 -16.05 -3.00
N SER A 133 3.32 -14.90 -3.66
CA SER A 133 4.61 -14.41 -4.16
C SER A 133 5.09 -13.26 -3.31
N ILE A 134 6.37 -13.25 -2.98
CA ILE A 134 6.94 -12.24 -2.11
C ILE A 134 7.45 -11.08 -2.96
N MET A 135 7.05 -9.86 -2.59
CA MET A 135 7.62 -8.66 -3.17
C MET A 135 8.92 -8.32 -2.45
N ASP A 136 9.93 -7.98 -3.23
CA ASP A 136 11.23 -7.59 -2.74
C ASP A 136 11.53 -6.14 -3.08
N GLY A 137 12.27 -5.49 -2.20
CA GLY A 137 12.72 -4.14 -2.36
C GLY A 137 11.92 -3.13 -1.53
N LEU A 138 12.42 -1.90 -1.58
CA LEU A 138 11.85 -0.72 -0.97
C LEU A 138 11.39 0.20 -2.10
N LEU A 139 10.07 0.32 -2.26
CA LEU A 139 9.51 1.34 -3.14
C LEU A 139 9.60 2.70 -2.47
N VAL A 140 10.07 3.66 -3.23
CA VAL A 140 10.15 5.07 -2.87
C VAL A 140 9.26 5.84 -3.83
N PHE A 141 8.27 6.53 -3.28
CA PHE A 141 7.36 7.41 -4.00
C PHE A 141 7.74 8.86 -3.72
N ASP A 142 7.76 9.69 -4.76
CA ASP A 142 8.01 11.14 -4.65
C ASP A 142 6.66 11.89 -4.59
N HIS A 143 6.42 12.67 -3.54
CA HIS A 143 5.17 13.41 -3.37
C HIS A 143 4.94 14.47 -4.44
N ARG A 144 6.02 14.99 -5.06
CA ARG A 144 5.90 15.96 -6.17
C ARG A 144 5.42 15.29 -7.45
N ASN A 145 5.66 13.99 -7.57
CA ASN A 145 5.22 13.18 -8.69
C ASN A 145 5.03 11.72 -8.26
N MET A 146 3.86 11.41 -7.73
CA MET A 146 3.56 10.07 -7.21
C MET A 146 3.59 8.96 -8.27
N SER A 147 3.61 9.31 -9.56
CA SER A 147 3.86 8.35 -10.64
C SER A 147 5.34 7.93 -10.71
N SER A 148 6.26 8.75 -10.22
CA SER A 148 7.70 8.50 -10.23
C SER A 148 8.09 7.60 -9.05
N VAL A 149 8.17 6.30 -9.32
CA VAL A 149 8.48 5.29 -8.30
C VAL A 149 9.85 4.70 -8.56
N ARG A 150 10.66 4.60 -7.49
CA ARG A 150 11.96 3.92 -7.51
C ARG A 150 11.87 2.66 -6.66
N ASN A 151 12.36 1.54 -7.18
CA ASN A 151 12.53 0.31 -6.40
C ASN A 151 14.00 0.17 -5.98
N VAL A 152 14.27 0.30 -4.69
CA VAL A 152 15.60 0.17 -4.10
C VAL A 152 15.79 -1.26 -3.61
N SER A 153 16.90 -1.88 -4.00
CA SER A 153 17.24 -3.24 -3.56
C SER A 153 17.39 -3.33 -2.05
N THR A 154 16.80 -4.36 -1.46
CA THR A 154 16.90 -4.74 -0.04
C THR A 154 17.86 -5.92 0.17
N GLU A 155 18.76 -6.18 -0.80
CA GLU A 155 19.77 -7.24 -0.68
C GLU A 155 20.65 -7.11 0.57
N PHE A 156 20.86 -5.88 1.05
CA PHE A 156 21.58 -5.61 2.29
C PHE A 156 20.91 -6.19 3.55
N GLU A 157 19.61 -6.49 3.51
CA GLU A 157 18.88 -7.22 4.57
C GLU A 157 19.04 -8.75 4.46
N GLY A 158 20.05 -9.22 3.71
CA GLY A 158 20.30 -10.64 3.46
C GLY A 158 19.57 -11.20 2.24
N GLY A 159 18.81 -10.36 1.51
CA GLY A 159 18.29 -10.58 0.14
C GLY A 159 17.40 -11.80 -0.12
N ARG A 160 17.31 -12.74 0.83
CA ARG A 160 16.57 -14.01 0.71
C ARG A 160 15.32 -14.04 1.57
N PHE A 161 15.18 -13.07 2.48
CA PHE A 161 14.16 -13.07 3.53
C PHE A 161 13.37 -11.75 3.58
N PRO A 162 12.69 -11.34 2.50
CA PRO A 162 11.78 -10.20 2.58
C PRO A 162 10.75 -10.43 3.68
N ARG A 163 10.34 -9.32 4.30
CA ARG A 163 9.43 -9.33 5.45
C ARG A 163 8.00 -9.03 5.05
N ILE A 164 7.06 -9.65 5.77
CA ILE A 164 5.63 -9.47 5.58
C ILE A 164 4.99 -9.20 6.94
N GLY A 165 4.06 -8.25 7.01
CA GLY A 165 3.30 -7.91 8.22
C GLY A 165 4.15 -7.19 9.28
N GLY A 166 5.28 -6.61 8.87
CA GLY A 166 6.07 -5.72 9.71
C GLY A 166 5.49 -4.31 9.73
N THR A 167 6.08 -3.45 10.55
CA THR A 167 5.83 -2.01 10.55
C THR A 167 7.09 -1.27 10.11
N MET A 168 6.93 -0.06 9.59
CA MET A 168 8.02 0.84 9.25
C MET A 168 7.65 2.24 9.71
N ASN A 169 8.61 2.97 10.25
CA ASN A 169 8.42 4.36 10.66
C ASN A 169 9.61 5.19 10.18
N TYR A 170 9.33 6.40 9.74
CA TYR A 170 10.34 7.42 9.49
C TYR A 170 10.56 8.24 10.76
N ILE A 171 11.83 8.38 11.15
CA ILE A 171 12.24 9.25 12.26
C ILE A 171 12.99 10.42 11.64
N SER A 172 12.34 11.58 11.64
CA SER A 172 12.95 12.85 11.23
C SER A 172 14.13 13.22 12.15
N ARG A 173 15.03 14.08 11.65
CA ARG A 173 16.10 14.73 12.44
C ARG A 173 17.10 13.77 13.08
N PHE A 174 17.20 12.55 12.57
CA PHE A 174 18.32 11.68 12.82
C PHE A 174 19.38 11.91 11.74
N GLY A 175 20.47 12.61 12.07
CA GLY A 175 21.40 13.09 11.04
C GLY A 175 20.75 14.15 10.13
N HIS A 176 21.27 14.30 8.91
CA HIS A 176 20.76 15.28 7.94
C HIS A 176 19.56 14.75 7.14
N GLU A 177 19.44 13.42 7.00
CA GLU A 177 18.49 12.75 6.12
C GLU A 177 17.34 12.04 6.88
N GLY A 178 17.49 11.84 8.19
CA GLY A 178 16.59 11.00 8.98
C GLY A 178 16.92 9.51 8.87
N ILE A 179 16.07 8.66 9.45
CA ILE A 179 16.23 7.21 9.42
C ILE A 179 14.89 6.52 9.24
N LEU A 180 14.89 5.43 8.46
CA LEU A 180 13.78 4.49 8.38
C LEU A 180 14.05 3.30 9.30
N VAL A 181 13.07 2.98 10.15
CA VAL A 181 13.14 1.86 11.08
C VAL A 181 12.02 0.88 10.75
N SER A 182 12.39 -0.32 10.33
CA SER A 182 11.47 -1.45 10.14
C SER A 182 11.55 -2.42 11.31
N LEU A 183 10.41 -2.93 11.78
CA LEU A 183 10.34 -3.83 12.93
C LEU A 183 9.33 -4.97 12.71
N GLY A 184 9.69 -6.15 13.21
CA GLY A 184 8.83 -7.32 13.24
C GLY A 184 8.59 -7.94 11.87
N GLY A 185 7.40 -8.52 11.70
CA GLY A 185 7.01 -9.25 10.50
C GLY A 185 7.60 -10.66 10.42
N LEU A 186 7.00 -11.45 9.52
CA LEU A 186 7.43 -12.80 9.19
C LEU A 186 8.46 -12.73 8.05
N TRP A 187 9.50 -13.55 8.14
CA TRP A 187 10.39 -13.77 7.02
C TRP A 187 9.70 -14.73 6.04
N ALA A 188 9.82 -14.46 4.75
CA ALA A 188 9.36 -15.37 3.72
C ALA A 188 10.52 -15.71 2.79
N ASN A 189 10.67 -17.00 2.49
CA ASN A 189 11.69 -17.45 1.56
C ASN A 189 11.24 -17.18 0.12
N LYS A 190 12.02 -16.39 -0.63
CA LYS A 190 11.74 -16.06 -2.05
C LYS A 190 11.52 -17.29 -2.94
N THR A 191 12.08 -18.45 -2.60
CA THR A 191 12.03 -19.68 -3.41
C THR A 191 11.08 -20.76 -2.89
N ALA A 192 10.47 -20.60 -1.72
CA ALA A 192 9.57 -21.60 -1.18
C ALA A 192 8.14 -21.37 -1.72
N LYS A 193 7.52 -22.42 -2.29
CA LYS A 193 6.05 -22.50 -2.23
C LYS A 193 5.69 -22.46 -0.74
N PRO A 194 4.73 -21.63 -0.29
CA PRO A 194 4.48 -21.44 1.12
C PRO A 194 3.95 -22.73 1.74
N THR A 195 4.81 -23.49 2.41
CA THR A 195 4.42 -24.43 3.45
C THR A 195 4.50 -23.69 4.78
N LEU A 196 3.34 -23.50 5.41
CA LEU A 196 3.25 -23.03 6.78
C LEU A 196 3.79 -24.13 7.70
N GLU A 197 5.05 -24.05 8.11
CA GLU A 197 5.51 -24.81 9.27
C GLU A 197 5.45 -23.90 10.50
N MET A 198 4.48 -24.18 11.38
CA MET A 198 4.46 -23.62 12.71
C MET A 198 5.53 -24.32 13.53
N VAL A 199 6.55 -23.59 13.96
CA VAL A 199 7.51 -24.08 14.96
C VAL A 199 6.81 -24.02 16.31
N GLY A 200 6.61 -25.19 16.92
CA GLY A 200 6.11 -25.35 18.29
C GLY A 200 7.19 -25.16 19.34
#